data_AF-A0A931RGV6-F1
#
_entry.id   AF-A0A931RGV6-F1
#
_cell.length_a   1.000
_cell.length_b   1.000
_cell.length_c   1.000
_cell.angle_alpha   90.00
_cell.angle_beta   90.00
_cell.angle_gamma   90.00
#
_symmetry.space_group_name_H-M   'P 1'
#
loop_
_entity.id
_entity.type
_entity.pdbx_description
1 polymer ?
#
loop_
_entity_poly.entity_id
_entity_poly.type
_entity_poly.pdbx_seq_one_letter_code
_entity_poly.pdbx_strand_id
1 'polypeptide(L)'
;MNLILLAAIAALLSVPKIAYEHQAPAQIVQIETKENAEIKKANEILDRIAICESHGRQFDESGKVLIGGVNKHDVGKFQINALYWKGLAEELGHDIYTETGNYAMALELYKRYGTSPWIWSKKCWSK
;
A
#
# COMPACT_ATOMS: atom_id res chain seq x y z
N MET A 1 -15.24 26.82 -67.55
CA MET A 1 -13.78 26.95 -67.69
C MET A 1 -13.43 28.42 -67.54
N ASN A 2 -12.89 28.83 -66.39
CA ASN A 2 -12.17 30.09 -66.27
C ASN A 2 -11.20 30.01 -65.08
N LEU A 3 -9.91 29.88 -65.39
CA LEU A 3 -8.79 29.91 -64.46
C LEU A 3 -8.39 31.37 -64.23
N ILE A 4 -8.55 31.91 -63.03
CA ILE A 4 -7.77 33.07 -62.58
C ILE A 4 -7.45 32.94 -61.07
N LEU A 5 -6.15 32.98 -60.79
CA LEU A 5 -5.43 33.31 -59.55
C LEU A 5 -5.35 32.31 -58.38
N LEU A 6 -4.24 31.56 -58.42
CA LEU A 6 -3.41 31.23 -57.27
C LEU A 6 -2.98 32.48 -56.49
N ALA A 7 -3.02 32.38 -55.16
CA ALA A 7 -2.09 32.94 -54.15
C ALA A 7 -2.79 33.69 -53.00
N ALA A 8 -3.07 32.96 -51.92
CA ALA A 8 -2.94 33.42 -50.53
C ALA A 8 -3.01 32.15 -49.66
N ILE A 9 -1.90 31.43 -49.59
CA ILE A 9 -1.05 31.41 -48.40
C ILE A 9 -1.74 30.70 -47.25
N ALA A 10 -1.29 29.46 -47.04
CA ALA A 10 -1.55 28.63 -45.89
C ALA A 10 -1.31 29.43 -44.60
N ALA A 11 -2.38 29.94 -43.99
CA ALA A 11 -2.37 30.33 -42.59
C ALA A 11 -2.38 29.03 -41.78
N LEU A 12 -1.16 28.54 -41.55
CA LEU A 12 -0.76 27.56 -40.57
C LEU A 12 -1.77 27.39 -39.44
N LEU A 13 -2.27 26.17 -39.32
CA LEU A 13 -2.67 25.61 -38.03
C LEU A 13 -1.44 25.62 -37.12
N SER A 14 -1.12 26.76 -36.50
CA SER A 14 -0.29 26.75 -35.31
C SER A 14 -1.18 26.31 -34.15
N VAL A 15 -1.56 25.03 -34.17
CA VAL A 15 -1.74 24.34 -32.89
C VAL A 15 -0.41 24.58 -32.18
N PRO A 16 -0.39 25.17 -30.96
CA PRO A 16 0.84 25.22 -30.22
C PRO A 16 1.33 23.78 -30.15
N LYS A 17 2.53 23.52 -30.68
CA LYS A 17 3.28 22.36 -30.23
C LYS A 17 3.46 22.61 -28.75
N ILE A 18 2.52 22.13 -27.93
CA ILE A 18 2.82 21.83 -26.54
C ILE A 18 3.97 20.87 -26.68
N ALA A 19 5.17 21.39 -26.43
CA ALA A 19 6.36 20.59 -26.32
C ALA A 19 6.04 19.63 -25.17
N TYR A 20 5.61 18.41 -25.51
CA TYR A 20 5.81 17.26 -24.65
C TYR A 20 7.33 17.01 -24.64
N GLU A 21 8.04 17.93 -24.00
CA GLU A 21 9.46 17.89 -23.72
C GLU A 21 9.62 16.91 -22.54
N HIS A 22 10.03 15.67 -22.84
CA HIS A 22 10.86 14.83 -21.96
C HIS A 22 10.58 14.81 -20.43
N GLN A 23 9.38 14.43 -19.98
CA GLN A 23 9.16 14.07 -18.55
C GLN A 23 9.26 12.56 -18.25
N ALA A 24 9.64 11.72 -19.21
CA ALA A 24 9.71 10.25 -19.06
C ALA A 24 11.14 9.77 -19.34
N PRO A 25 12.06 9.81 -18.34
CA PRO A 25 12.26 8.65 -17.45
C PRO A 25 12.64 8.98 -15.98
N ALA A 26 13.14 10.18 -15.70
CA ALA A 26 13.65 10.52 -14.38
C ALA A 26 12.54 10.62 -13.32
N GLN A 27 11.39 11.21 -13.64
CA GLN A 27 10.29 11.30 -12.66
C GLN A 27 9.73 9.93 -12.27
N ILE A 28 9.55 9.02 -13.24
CA ILE A 28 9.04 7.66 -12.98
C ILE A 28 10.02 6.90 -12.06
N VAL A 29 11.31 6.97 -12.36
CA VAL A 29 12.36 6.35 -11.53
C VAL A 29 12.39 6.94 -10.11
N GLN A 30 12.22 8.26 -9.95
CA GLN A 30 12.20 8.89 -8.62
C GLN A 30 10.94 8.56 -7.80
N ILE A 31 9.79 8.33 -8.46
CA ILE A 31 8.55 7.91 -7.78
C ILE A 31 8.71 6.47 -7.28
N GLU A 32 9.20 5.58 -8.15
CA GLU A 32 9.45 4.17 -7.81
C GLU A 32 10.47 4.03 -6.67
N THR A 33 11.56 4.79 -6.68
CA THR A 33 12.55 4.75 -5.58
C THR A 33 11.98 5.26 -4.26
N LYS A 34 11.16 6.32 -4.29
CA LYS A 34 10.51 6.85 -3.09
C LYS A 34 9.48 5.88 -2.53
N GLU A 35 8.64 5.28 -3.38
CA GLU A 35 7.66 4.27 -2.97
C GLU A 35 8.36 3.05 -2.37
N ASN A 36 9.42 2.56 -3.01
CA ASN A 36 10.24 1.46 -2.49
C ASN A 36 10.86 1.77 -1.12
N ALA A 37 11.31 3.01 -0.90
CA ALA A 37 11.85 3.43 0.39
C ALA A 37 10.78 3.46 1.50
N GLU A 38 9.57 3.96 1.19
CA GLU A 38 8.46 3.98 2.14
C GLU A 38 7.94 2.57 2.45
N ILE A 39 7.84 1.70 1.44
CA ILE A 39 7.49 0.28 1.64
C ILE A 39 8.55 -0.41 2.51
N LYS A 40 9.85 -0.18 2.24
CA LYS A 40 10.93 -0.72 3.04
C LYS A 40 10.80 -0.31 4.51
N LYS A 41 10.57 0.98 4.76
CA LYS A 41 10.37 1.52 6.12
C LYS A 41 9.12 0.95 6.78
N ALA A 42 8.02 0.80 6.05
CA ALA A 42 6.79 0.17 6.54
C ALA A 42 7.06 -1.27 6.97
N ASN A 43 7.78 -2.05 6.15
CA ASN A 43 8.16 -3.42 6.46
C ASN A 43 9.01 -3.51 7.73
N GLU A 44 10.02 -2.65 7.91
CA GLU A 44 10.86 -2.66 9.12
C GLU A 44 10.05 -2.43 10.42
N ILE A 45 9.04 -1.55 10.37
CA ILE A 45 8.15 -1.31 11.51
C ILE A 45 7.16 -2.46 11.69
N LEU A 46 6.57 -2.96 10.61
CA LEU A 46 5.64 -4.07 10.63
C LEU A 46 6.31 -5.36 11.13
N ASP A 47 7.57 -5.63 10.79
CA ASP A 47 8.31 -6.77 11.31
C ASP A 47 8.44 -6.69 12.85
N ARG A 48 8.77 -5.51 13.38
CA ARG A 48 8.84 -5.28 14.84
C ARG A 48 7.47 -5.46 15.51
N ILE A 49 6.42 -4.96 14.88
CA ILE A 49 5.04 -5.15 15.34
C ILE A 49 4.69 -6.65 15.37
N ALA A 50 4.92 -7.38 14.27
CA ALA A 50 4.62 -8.80 14.17
C ALA A 50 5.32 -9.62 15.25
N ILE A 51 6.59 -9.32 15.54
CA ILE A 51 7.33 -9.96 16.63
C ILE A 51 6.65 -9.72 17.98
N CYS A 52 6.22 -8.49 18.25
CA CYS A 52 5.57 -8.14 19.52
C CYS A 52 4.14 -8.67 19.66
N GLU A 53 3.42 -8.80 18.56
CA GLU A 53 2.03 -9.25 18.54
C GLU A 53 1.91 -10.78 18.62
N SER A 54 2.79 -11.50 17.90
CA SER A 54 2.63 -12.95 17.69
C SER A 54 3.93 -13.74 17.65
N HIS A 55 5.07 -13.10 17.93
CA HIS A 55 6.40 -13.62 17.59
C HIS A 55 6.59 -13.86 16.09
N GLY A 56 5.89 -13.09 15.26
CA GLY A 56 6.01 -13.13 13.80
C GLY A 56 5.28 -14.29 13.13
N ARG A 57 4.35 -14.96 13.82
CA ARG A 57 3.68 -16.18 13.34
C ARG A 57 2.21 -15.94 13.01
N GLN A 58 1.74 -16.50 11.91
CA GLN A 58 0.30 -16.54 11.61
C GLN A 58 -0.40 -17.71 12.33
N PHE A 59 0.28 -18.84 12.47
CA PHE A 59 -0.28 -20.10 12.96
C PHE A 59 0.47 -20.61 14.20
N ASP A 60 -0.21 -21.40 15.02
CA ASP A 60 0.41 -22.19 16.08
C ASP A 60 1.12 -23.45 15.54
N GLU A 61 1.68 -24.24 16.44
CA GLU A 61 2.42 -25.46 16.12
C GLU A 61 1.54 -26.56 15.47
N SER A 62 0.22 -26.46 15.63
CA SER A 62 -0.75 -27.37 15.00
C SER A 62 -1.27 -26.86 13.65
N GLY A 63 -0.83 -25.68 13.20
CA GLY A 63 -1.28 -25.04 11.97
C GLY A 63 -2.59 -24.27 12.12
N LYS A 64 -3.10 -24.09 13.34
CA LYS A 64 -4.30 -23.28 13.59
C LYS A 64 -3.92 -21.81 13.68
N VAL A 65 -4.78 -20.93 13.18
CA VAL A 65 -4.56 -19.46 13.25
C VAL A 65 -4.42 -19.02 14.70
N LEU A 66 -3.41 -18.19 14.98
CA LEU A 66 -3.23 -17.57 16.28
C LEU A 66 -4.38 -16.62 16.60
N ILE A 67 -4.90 -16.74 17.82
CA ILE A 67 -5.96 -15.88 18.35
C ILE A 67 -5.46 -15.25 19.63
N GLY A 68 -5.72 -13.95 19.79
CA GLY A 68 -5.26 -13.18 20.94
C GLY A 68 -5.60 -13.82 22.29
N GLY A 69 -4.62 -13.80 23.20
CA GLY A 69 -4.79 -14.27 24.57
C GLY A 69 -5.79 -13.41 25.34
N VAL A 70 -5.60 -12.09 25.26
CA VAL A 70 -6.40 -11.06 25.95
C VAL A 70 -7.68 -10.74 25.19
N ASN A 71 -7.57 -10.43 23.88
CA ASN A 71 -8.71 -10.14 23.03
C ASN A 71 -8.87 -11.23 21.97
N LYS A 72 -10.00 -11.95 22.03
CA LYS A 72 -10.29 -13.08 21.13
C LYS A 72 -10.61 -12.66 19.70
N HIS A 73 -10.74 -11.36 19.45
CA HIS A 73 -10.92 -10.82 18.10
C HIS A 73 -9.60 -10.56 17.39
N ASP A 74 -8.46 -10.59 18.07
CA ASP A 74 -7.17 -10.33 17.43
C ASP A 74 -6.64 -11.59 16.74
N VAL A 75 -6.34 -11.48 15.44
CA VAL A 75 -6.06 -12.62 14.55
C VAL A 75 -4.65 -12.57 13.96
N GLY A 76 -3.93 -13.68 14.07
CA GLY A 76 -2.76 -14.00 13.28
C GLY A 76 -1.52 -13.15 13.57
N LYS A 77 -0.65 -13.04 12.56
CA LYS A 77 0.70 -12.47 12.66
C LYS A 77 0.74 -11.05 13.19
N PHE A 78 -0.20 -10.22 12.74
CA PHE A 78 -0.32 -8.83 13.15
C PHE A 78 -1.42 -8.61 14.18
N GLN A 79 -2.02 -9.68 14.73
CA GLN A 79 -3.09 -9.61 15.73
C GLN A 79 -4.19 -8.63 15.31
N ILE A 80 -4.61 -8.70 14.03
CA ILE A 80 -5.60 -7.77 13.46
C ILE A 80 -6.95 -8.02 14.13
N ASN A 81 -7.50 -6.97 14.73
CA ASN A 81 -8.78 -7.08 15.42
C ASN A 81 -9.94 -7.25 14.42
N ALA A 82 -10.48 -8.45 14.34
CA ALA A 82 -11.55 -8.84 13.43
C ALA A 82 -12.88 -8.11 13.70
N LEU A 83 -13.12 -7.61 14.92
CA LEU A 83 -14.32 -6.83 15.21
C LEU A 83 -14.31 -5.49 14.47
N TYR A 84 -13.15 -4.86 14.32
CA TYR A 84 -13.02 -3.56 13.66
C TYR A 84 -12.64 -3.66 12.18
N TRP A 85 -11.82 -4.65 11.81
CA TRP A 85 -11.13 -4.63 10.52
C TRP A 85 -11.54 -5.71 9.54
N LYS A 86 -12.32 -6.71 9.96
CA LYS A 86 -12.73 -7.81 9.07
C LYS A 86 -13.56 -7.32 7.89
N GLY A 87 -14.50 -6.40 8.10
CA GLY A 87 -15.31 -5.84 7.01
C GLY A 87 -14.46 -5.14 5.95
N LEU A 88 -13.54 -4.26 6.37
CA LEU A 88 -12.62 -3.60 5.44
C LEU A 88 -11.68 -4.61 4.75
N ALA A 89 -11.22 -5.64 5.46
CA ALA A 89 -10.38 -6.68 4.86
C ALA A 89 -11.13 -7.43 3.76
N GLU A 90 -12.39 -7.80 4.00
CA GLU A 90 -13.26 -8.47 3.02
C GLU A 90 -13.52 -7.57 1.79
N GLU A 91 -13.80 -6.28 2.00
CA GLU A 91 -13.97 -5.30 0.92
C GLU A 91 -12.71 -5.17 0.04
N LEU A 92 -11.53 -5.31 0.62
CA LEU A 92 -10.24 -5.26 -0.07
C LEU A 92 -9.79 -6.63 -0.61
N GLY A 93 -10.57 -7.69 -0.39
CA GLY A 93 -10.22 -9.05 -0.81
C GLY A 93 -9.08 -9.68 0.01
N HIS A 94 -8.90 -9.27 1.27
CA HIS A 94 -7.91 -9.79 2.19
C HIS A 94 -8.54 -10.75 3.20
N ASP A 95 -8.11 -12.01 3.19
CA ASP A 95 -8.47 -12.96 4.24
C ASP A 95 -7.46 -12.90 5.40
N ILE A 96 -7.84 -12.23 6.50
CA ILE A 96 -7.00 -12.05 7.69
C ILE A 96 -6.63 -13.35 8.41
N TYR A 97 -7.29 -14.47 8.09
CA TYR A 97 -6.97 -15.80 8.63
C TYR A 97 -5.84 -16.49 7.85
N THR A 98 -5.50 -16.02 6.65
CA THR A 98 -4.32 -16.44 5.89
C THR A 98 -3.12 -15.56 6.20
N GLU A 99 -1.89 -16.06 6.02
CA GLU A 99 -0.69 -15.25 6.23
C GLU A 99 -0.61 -14.06 5.25
N THR A 100 -0.92 -14.30 3.97
CA THR A 100 -0.90 -13.26 2.94
C THR A 100 -1.95 -12.19 3.20
N GLY A 101 -3.19 -12.57 3.53
CA GLY A 101 -4.25 -11.59 3.80
C GLY A 101 -4.05 -10.86 5.12
N ASN A 102 -3.49 -11.52 6.15
CA ASN A 102 -3.11 -10.85 7.40
C ASN A 102 -2.03 -9.78 7.17
N TYR A 103 -0.99 -10.10 6.39
CA TYR A 103 0.04 -9.13 6.02
C TYR A 103 -0.52 -8.00 5.14
N ALA A 104 -1.30 -8.32 4.11
CA ALA A 104 -1.90 -7.31 3.23
C ALA A 104 -2.76 -6.32 4.02
N MET A 105 -3.59 -6.82 4.93
CA MET A 105 -4.41 -5.97 5.78
C MET A 105 -3.56 -5.14 6.77
N ALA A 106 -2.49 -5.69 7.33
CA ALA A 106 -1.58 -4.92 8.18
C ALA A 106 -0.90 -3.78 7.41
N LEU A 107 -0.47 -4.03 6.16
CA LEU A 107 0.10 -3.00 5.31
C LEU A 107 -0.93 -1.90 4.99
N GLU A 108 -2.18 -2.27 4.69
CA GLU A 108 -3.27 -1.30 4.46
C GLU A 108 -3.58 -0.45 5.69
N LEU A 109 -3.63 -1.07 6.88
CA LEU A 109 -3.80 -0.35 8.13
C LEU A 109 -2.63 0.60 8.41
N TYR A 110 -1.39 0.18 8.14
CA TYR A 110 -0.21 1.03 8.31
C TYR A 110 -0.23 2.22 7.37
N LYS A 111 -0.57 2.02 6.08
CA LYS A 111 -0.70 3.12 5.11
C LYS A 111 -1.73 4.16 5.55
N ARG A 112 -2.85 3.72 6.13
CA ARG A 112 -3.97 4.58 6.51
C ARG A 112 -3.79 5.26 7.86
N TYR A 113 -3.21 4.55 8.84
CA TYR A 113 -3.24 4.94 10.25
C TYR A 113 -1.87 4.94 10.91
N GLY A 114 -0.81 4.60 10.18
CA GLY A 114 0.51 4.35 10.76
C GLY A 114 0.45 3.23 11.79
N THR A 115 1.04 3.46 12.97
CA THR A 115 1.13 2.44 14.03
C THR A 115 -0.02 2.47 15.05
N SER A 116 -1.00 3.37 14.88
CA SER A 116 -2.11 3.52 15.83
C SER A 116 -2.89 2.23 16.14
N PRO A 117 -3.16 1.33 15.17
CA PRO A 117 -3.84 0.06 15.46
C PRO A 117 -3.10 -0.86 16.45
N TRP A 118 -1.79 -0.71 16.59
CA TRP A 118 -0.92 -1.52 17.46
C TRP A 118 -0.40 -0.72 18.67
N ILE A 119 -1.14 0.30 19.11
CA ILE A 119 -0.70 1.17 20.21
C ILE A 119 -0.48 0.40 21.53
N TRP A 120 -1.24 -0.67 21.76
CA TRP A 120 -1.17 -1.48 22.98
C TRP A 120 0.15 -2.24 23.13
N SER A 121 0.79 -2.60 22.01
CA SER A 121 2.10 -3.26 21.98
C SER A 121 3.26 -2.28 21.78
N LYS A 122 3.02 -0.95 21.77
CA LYS A 122 4.03 0.09 21.51
C LYS A 122 5.31 -0.06 22.32
N LYS A 123 5.19 -0.34 23.61
CA LYS A 123 6.35 -0.52 24.50
C LYS A 123 7.30 -1.64 24.04
N CYS A 124 6.81 -2.60 23.26
CA CYS A 124 7.60 -3.67 22.69
C CYS A 124 8.24 -3.24 21.36
N TRP A 125 7.43 -2.80 20.38
CA TRP A 125 7.93 -2.56 19.02
C TRP A 125 8.60 -1.21 18.82
N SER A 126 8.54 -0.26 19.76
CA SER A 126 9.15 1.07 19.60
C SER A 126 10.55 1.21 20.22
N LYS A 127 11.18 0.09 20.61
CA LYS A 127 12.50 0.06 21.24
C LYS A 127 13.65 0.30 20.27
#